data_AF-A0A218W6F8-F1
#
_entry.id   AF-A0A218W6F8-F1
#
_cell.length_a   1.000
_cell.length_b   1.000
_cell.length_c   1.000
_cell.angle_alpha   90.00
_cell.angle_beta   90.00
_cell.angle_gamma   90.00
#
_symmetry.space_group_name_H-M   'P 1'
#
loop_
_entity.id
_entity.type
_entity.pdbx_description
1 polymer ?
#
loop_
_entity_poly.entity_id
_entity_poly.type
_entity_poly.pdbx_seq_one_letter_code
_entity_poly.pdbx_strand_id
1 'polypeptide(L)'
;MNPHVFHNLCDLLRANCGIRNSSKGMTVEEMVDMFLMVVGHSTRFAVVAERFQHSKETVSRVIKLIVRGIHSLSPTYIRRRNVDV
;
A
#
# COMPACT_ATOMS: atom_id res chain seq x y z
N MET A 1 -12.74 5.94 1.20
CA MET A 1 -11.77 7.03 1.41
C MET A 1 -12.06 8.14 0.41
N ASN A 2 -11.84 9.43 0.74
CA ASN A 2 -12.02 10.53 -0.21
C ASN A 2 -10.99 10.41 -1.37
N PRO A 3 -11.38 10.65 -2.64
CA PRO A 3 -10.48 10.49 -3.79
C PRO A 3 -9.18 11.29 -3.70
N HIS A 4 -9.23 12.53 -3.22
CA HIS A 4 -8.02 13.36 -3.10
C HIS A 4 -7.04 12.79 -2.07
N VAL A 5 -7.55 12.25 -0.97
CA VAL A 5 -6.72 11.60 0.07
C VAL A 5 -6.07 10.33 -0.48
N PHE A 6 -6.78 9.57 -1.33
CA PHE A 6 -6.25 8.40 -2.00
C PHE A 6 -5.07 8.74 -2.92
N HIS A 7 -5.22 9.74 -3.77
CA HIS A 7 -4.15 10.16 -4.67
C HIS A 7 -2.95 10.71 -3.89
N ASN A 8 -3.17 11.49 -2.83
CA ASN A 8 -2.09 11.96 -1.97
C ASN A 8 -1.28 10.81 -1.35
N LEU A 9 -1.93 9.73 -0.92
CA LEU A 9 -1.22 8.53 -0.43
C LEU A 9 -0.39 7.87 -1.54
N CYS A 10 -0.95 7.74 -2.74
CA CYS A 10 -0.23 7.15 -3.88
C CYS A 10 1.00 7.99 -4.23
N ASP A 11 0.87 9.32 -4.26
CA ASP A 11 1.95 10.23 -4.58
C ASP A 11 3.02 10.27 -3.48
N LEU A 12 2.62 10.17 -2.21
CA LEU A 12 3.53 10.04 -1.08
C LEU A 12 4.40 8.78 -1.21
N LEU A 13 3.79 7.64 -1.55
CA LEU A 13 4.49 6.36 -1.74
C LEU A 13 5.42 6.38 -2.95
N ARG A 14 5.03 7.08 -4.03
CA ARG A 14 5.91 7.31 -5.18
C ARG A 14 7.13 8.13 -4.80
N ALA A 15 6.91 9.28 -4.18
CA ALA A 15 7.96 10.26 -3.90
C ALA A 15 8.94 9.79 -2.82
N ASN A 16 8.44 9.11 -1.77
CA ASN A 16 9.22 8.84 -0.56
C ASN A 16 9.56 7.36 -0.34
N CYS A 17 8.83 6.45 -0.98
CA CYS A 17 9.01 5.00 -0.78
C CYS A 17 9.52 4.27 -2.03
N GLY A 18 9.76 4.99 -3.13
CA GLY A 18 10.24 4.43 -4.39
C GLY A 18 9.25 3.47 -5.07
N ILE A 19 7.97 3.49 -4.68
CA ILE A 19 6.95 2.61 -5.25
C ILE A 19 6.54 3.15 -6.61
N ARG A 20 6.65 2.29 -7.64
CA ARG A 20 6.42 2.65 -9.04
C ARG A 20 5.46 1.66 -9.67
N ASN A 21 4.87 2.06 -10.80
CA ASN A 21 4.11 1.15 -11.64
C ASN A 21 5.00 -0.04 -12.04
N SER A 22 4.43 -1.23 -12.05
CA SER A 22 5.15 -2.43 -12.46
C SER A 22 5.44 -2.42 -13.97
N SER A 23 6.48 -3.14 -14.40
CA SER A 23 6.74 -3.37 -15.83
C SER A 23 5.62 -4.09 -16.57
N LYS A 24 4.65 -4.69 -15.84
CA LYS A 24 3.47 -5.38 -16.37
C LYS A 24 2.21 -4.52 -16.37
N GLY A 25 2.32 -3.21 -16.14
CA GLY A 25 1.20 -2.27 -16.22
C GLY A 25 0.41 -2.04 -14.93
N MET A 26 0.61 -2.84 -13.87
CA MET A 26 -0.02 -2.59 -12.56
C MET A 26 0.40 -1.23 -11.99
N THR A 27 -0.57 -0.39 -11.66
CA THR A 27 -0.33 0.98 -11.17
C THR A 27 -0.14 1.02 -9.66
N VAL A 28 0.44 2.10 -9.14
CA VAL A 28 0.53 2.32 -7.68
C VAL A 28 -0.87 2.42 -7.07
N GLU A 29 -1.84 3.03 -7.77
CA GLU A 29 -3.23 3.11 -7.34
C GLU A 29 -3.83 1.72 -7.15
N GLU A 30 -3.66 0.82 -8.11
CA GLU A 30 -4.13 -0.56 -8.01
C GLU A 30 -3.49 -1.29 -6.82
N MET A 31 -2.18 -1.10 -6.63
CA MET A 31 -1.46 -1.70 -5.50
C MET A 31 -1.96 -1.18 -4.14
N VAL A 32 -2.21 0.13 -4.05
CA VAL A 32 -2.73 0.77 -2.83
C VAL A 32 -4.17 0.35 -2.57
N ASP A 33 -5.00 0.23 -3.60
CA ASP A 33 -6.39 -0.23 -3.48
C ASP A 33 -6.46 -1.68 -2.98
N MET A 34 -5.63 -2.58 -3.54
CA MET A 34 -5.47 -3.94 -3.02
C MET A 34 -5.10 -3.95 -1.53
N PHE A 35 -4.15 -3.10 -1.13
CA PHE A 35 -3.74 -2.97 0.27
C PHE A 35 -4.89 -2.51 1.16
N LEU A 36 -5.60 -1.46 0.78
CA LEU A 36 -6.72 -0.91 1.55
C LEU A 36 -7.89 -1.89 1.64
N MET A 37 -8.15 -2.69 0.60
CA MET A 37 -9.15 -3.76 0.67
C MET A 37 -8.78 -4.82 1.72
N VAL A 38 -7.51 -5.20 1.79
CA VAL A 38 -7.04 -6.16 2.79
C VAL A 38 -7.14 -5.59 4.20
N VAL A 39 -6.53 -4.42 4.46
CA VAL A 39 -6.39 -3.92 5.85
C VAL A 39 -7.62 -3.15 6.33
N GLY A 40 -8.31 -2.43 5.43
CA GLY A 40 -9.48 -1.61 5.77
C GLY A 40 -10.76 -2.42 5.86
N HIS A 41 -10.88 -3.49 5.08
CA HIS A 41 -12.09 -4.33 5.06
C HIS A 41 -11.85 -5.76 5.57
N SER A 42 -10.64 -6.09 6.05
CA SER A 42 -10.27 -7.46 6.44
C SER A 42 -10.52 -8.50 5.34
N THR A 43 -10.37 -8.08 4.08
CA THR A 43 -10.68 -8.89 2.92
C THR A 43 -9.62 -9.98 2.73
N ARG A 44 -10.06 -11.22 2.47
CA ARG A 44 -9.14 -12.34 2.18
C ARG A 44 -8.42 -12.12 0.86
N PHE A 45 -7.16 -12.53 0.77
CA PHE A 45 -6.36 -12.41 -0.47
C PHE A 45 -7.00 -13.08 -1.68
N ALA A 46 -7.79 -14.14 -1.48
CA ALA A 46 -8.52 -14.80 -2.56
C ALA A 46 -9.55 -13.87 -3.23
N VAL A 47 -10.26 -13.05 -2.45
CA VAL A 47 -11.26 -12.09 -2.96
C VAL A 47 -10.58 -10.94 -3.68
N VAL A 48 -9.43 -10.47 -3.17
CA VAL A 48 -8.62 -9.44 -3.85
C VAL A 48 -8.03 -10.00 -5.16
N ALA A 49 -7.50 -11.22 -5.13
CA ALA A 49 -6.96 -11.90 -6.30
C ALA A 49 -8.02 -12.04 -7.41
N GLU A 50 -9.24 -12.45 -7.05
CA GLU A 50 -10.37 -12.50 -7.97
C GLU A 50 -10.74 -11.11 -8.49
N ARG A 51 -10.90 -10.11 -7.62
CA ARG A 51 -11.35 -8.78 -8.04
C ARG A 51 -10.41 -8.09 -9.02
N PHE A 52 -9.11 -8.21 -8.81
CA PHE A 52 -8.09 -7.56 -9.65
C PHE A 52 -7.48 -8.51 -10.69
N GLN A 53 -7.98 -9.76 -10.79
CA GLN A 53 -7.50 -10.74 -11.76
C GLN A 53 -5.98 -11.02 -11.65
N HIS A 54 -5.48 -11.13 -10.43
CA HIS A 54 -4.09 -11.48 -10.13
C HIS A 54 -3.99 -12.74 -9.29
N SER A 55 -2.83 -13.39 -9.32
CA SER A 55 -2.58 -14.53 -8.43
C SER A 55 -2.48 -14.10 -6.96
N LYS A 56 -2.77 -15.03 -6.03
CA LYS A 56 -2.63 -14.77 -4.58
C LYS A 56 -1.19 -14.39 -4.20
N GLU A 57 -0.20 -14.93 -4.90
CA GLU A 57 1.21 -14.59 -4.73
C GLU A 57 1.47 -13.13 -5.12
N THR A 58 0.88 -12.65 -6.22
CA THR A 58 0.98 -11.24 -6.62
C THR A 58 0.34 -10.33 -5.58
N VAL A 59 -0.87 -10.65 -5.11
CA VAL A 59 -1.50 -9.91 -4.01
C VAL A 59 -0.58 -9.89 -2.78
N SER A 60 -0.05 -11.03 -2.35
CA SER A 60 0.88 -11.11 -1.21
C SER A 60 2.13 -10.24 -1.39
N ARG A 61 2.71 -10.20 -2.59
CA ARG A 61 3.87 -9.33 -2.91
C ARG A 61 3.49 -7.86 -2.83
N VAL A 62 2.35 -7.47 -3.38
CA VAL A 62 1.84 -6.09 -3.34
C VAL A 62 1.61 -5.64 -1.90
N ILE A 63 0.95 -6.46 -1.07
CA ILE A 63 0.74 -6.13 0.35
C ILE A 63 2.07 -5.91 1.06
N LYS A 64 3.04 -6.80 0.87
CA LYS A 64 4.38 -6.65 1.47
C LYS A 64 5.10 -5.39 0.99
N LEU A 65 4.99 -5.06 -0.30
CA LEU A 65 5.59 -3.86 -0.89
C LEU A 65 5.02 -2.59 -0.25
N ILE A 66 3.69 -2.46 -0.20
CA ILE A 66 3.02 -1.28 0.37
C ILE A 66 3.27 -1.17 1.87
N VAL A 67 3.21 -2.27 2.63
CA VAL A 67 3.50 -2.28 4.07
C VAL A 67 4.93 -1.81 4.35
N ARG A 68 5.92 -2.25 3.58
CA ARG A 68 7.31 -1.78 3.74
C ARG A 68 7.46 -0.29 3.44
N GLY A 69 6.79 0.20 2.40
CA GLY A 69 6.75 1.62 2.08
C GLY A 69 6.17 2.43 3.23
N ILE A 70 4.96 2.10 3.68
CA ILE A 70 4.31 2.76 4.82
C ILE A 70 5.17 2.69 6.09
N HIS A 71 5.77 1.53 6.38
CA HIS A 71 6.64 1.37 7.54
C HIS A 71 7.87 2.31 7.48
N SER A 72 8.44 2.54 6.30
CA SER A 72 9.56 3.49 6.15
C SER A 72 9.18 4.94 6.44
N LEU A 73 7.90 5.29 6.33
CA LEU A 73 7.36 6.61 6.70
C LEU A 73 7.09 6.76 8.19
N SER A 74 7.13 5.66 8.97
CA SER A 74 6.81 5.69 10.39
C SER A 74 7.59 6.74 11.20
N PRO A 75 8.89 7.01 10.98
CA PRO A 75 9.60 8.03 11.76
C PRO A 75 9.09 9.46 11.52
N THR A 76 8.51 9.73 10.35
CA THR A 76 7.99 11.05 9.97
C THR A 76 6.62 11.33 10.61
N TYR A 77 5.77 10.30 10.72
CA TYR A 77 4.37 10.47 11.14
C TYR A 77 4.07 9.95 12.54
N ILE A 78 4.89 9.03 13.06
CA ILE A 78 4.67 8.39 14.35
C ILE A 78 5.77 8.85 15.30
N ARG A 79 5.42 9.74 16.23
CA ARG A 79 6.30 10.07 17.34
C ARG A 79 6.34 8.90 18.33
N ARG A 80 7.51 8.30 18.52
CA ARG A 80 7.70 7.30 19.57
C ARG A 80 7.49 7.95 20.93
N ARG A 81 6.74 7.28 21.81
CA ARG A 81 6.38 7.78 23.15
C ARG A 81 7.59 8.04 24.07
N ASN A 82 8.77 7.48 23.76
CA ASN A 82 9.92 7.43 24.68
C ASN A 82 11.23 7.99 24.07
N VAL A 83 11.21 9.11 23.35
CA VAL A 83 12.46 9.82 22.98
C VAL A 83 12.56 11.08 23.82
N ASP A 84 12.81 10.86 25.10
CA ASP A 84 13.37 11.81 26.06
C ASP A 84 14.43 11.03 26.85
N VAL A 85 15.71 11.26 26.51
CA VAL A 85 16.87 11.12 27.41
C VAL A 85 17.87 12.20 27.06
#